data_AF-A0A832GGH8-F1
#
_entry.id   AF-A0A832GGH8-F1
#
_cell.length_a   1.000
_cell.length_b   1.000
_cell.length_c   1.000
_cell.angle_alpha   90.00
_cell.angle_beta   90.00
_cell.angle_gamma   90.00
#
_symmetry.space_group_name_H-M   'P 1'
#
loop_
_entity.id
_entity.type
_entity.pdbx_description
1 polymer ?
#
loop_
_entity_poly.entity_id
_entity_poly.type
_entity_poly.pdbx_seq_one_letter_code
_entity_poly.pdbx_strand_id
1 'polypeptide(L)' 'MLLRRAYAKINVGLHVLGKRADGYHSIATVFVPVELHDEIVIEEADTIAIRMQPSLGIDE' A
#
# COMPACT_ATOMS: atom_id res chain seq x y z
N MET A 1 3.58 3.70 21.97
CA MET A 1 3.20 2.66 20.99
C MET A 1 1.87 3.05 20.35
N LEU A 2 1.81 3.04 19.03
CA LEU A 2 0.64 3.39 18.22
C LEU A 2 0.33 2.24 17.27
N LEU A 3 -0.93 1.81 17.22
CA LEU A 3 -1.41 0.82 16.26
C LEU A 3 -2.23 1.52 15.16
N ARG A 4 -1.95 1.17 13.90
CA ARG A 4 -2.70 1.63 12.72
C ARG A 4 -3.06 0.45 11.82
N ARG A 5 -4.24 0.52 11.22
CA ARG A 5 -4.69 -0.44 10.20
C ARG A 5 -4.52 0.17 8.83
N ALA A 6 -3.77 -0.49 7.96
CA ALA A 6 -3.58 -0.12 6.57
C ALA A 6 -4.49 -0.99 5.70
N TYR A 7 -5.72 -0.53 5.49
CA TYR A 7 -6.73 -1.28 4.74
C TYR A 7 -6.35 -1.43 3.26
N ALA A 8 -6.46 -2.66 2.77
CA ALA A 8 -6.31 -2.98 1.37
C ALA A 8 -7.46 -2.37 0.56
N LYS A 9 -7.22 -2.19 -0.74
CA LYS A 9 -8.24 -1.73 -1.68
C LYS A 9 -8.42 -2.71 -2.82
N ILE A 10 -9.61 -2.69 -3.40
CA ILE A 10 -9.92 -3.32 -4.68
C ILE A 10 -10.19 -2.20 -5.69
N ASN A 11 -9.60 -2.33 -6.89
CA ASN A 11 -10.01 -1.52 -8.03
C ASN A 11 -11.19 -2.24 -8.71
N VAL A 12 -12.42 -1.85 -8.40
CA VAL A 12 -13.62 -2.52 -8.96
C VAL A 12 -13.71 -2.33 -10.47
N GLY A 13 -13.19 -1.20 -10.95
CA GLY A 13 -12.94 -0.96 -12.37
C GLY A 13 -11.64 -0.19 -12.56
N LEU A 14 -10.92 -0.49 -13.63
CA LEU A 14 -9.70 0.21 -14.04
C LEU A 14 -9.75 0.44 -15.55
N HIS A 15 -9.83 1.71 -15.95
CA HIS A 15 -9.74 2.12 -17.35
C HIS A 15 -8.45 2.89 -17.57
N VAL A 16 -7.57 2.34 -18.39
CA VAL A 16 -6.35 3.00 -18.83
C VAL A 16 -6.67 3.89 -20.02
N LEU A 17 -6.57 5.20 -19.84
CA LEU A 17 -6.98 6.21 -20.83
C LEU A 17 -5.90 6.47 -21.88
N GLY A 18 -4.64 6.16 -21.57
CA GLY A 18 -3.52 6.33 -22.48
C GLY A 18 -2.21 6.62 -21.78
N LYS A 19 -1.12 6.51 -22.53
CA LYS A 19 0.25 6.79 -22.06
C LYS A 19 0.52 8.30 -22.08
N ARG A 20 1.16 8.79 -21.03
CA ARG A 20 1.63 10.17 -20.85
C ARG A 20 3.07 10.32 -21.35
N ALA A 21 3.48 11.56 -21.60
CA ALA A 21 4.84 11.89 -22.04
C ALA A 21 5.93 11.56 -21.00
N ASP A 22 5.56 11.50 -19.72
CA ASP A 22 6.46 11.17 -18.60
C ASP A 22 6.59 9.67 -18.32
N GLY A 23 6.04 8.82 -19.20
CA GLY A 23 6.16 7.36 -19.09
C GLY A 23 5.05 6.67 -18.29
N TYR A 24 4.18 7.43 -17.63
CA TYR A 24 3.02 6.89 -16.89
C TYR A 24 1.79 6.73 -17.78
N HIS A 25 0.70 6.21 -17.22
CA HIS A 25 -0.61 6.20 -17.88
C HIS A 25 -1.63 7.02 -17.09
N SER A 26 -2.48 7.74 -17.81
CA SER A 26 -3.70 8.31 -17.21
C SER A 26 -4.70 7.17 -16.98
N ILE A 27 -5.27 7.09 -15.79
CA ILE A 27 -6.26 6.06 -15.44
C ILE A 27 -7.51 6.68 -14.83
N ALA A 28 -8.66 6.07 -15.08
CA ALA A 28 -9.90 6.29 -14.35
C ALA A 28 -10.26 4.98 -13.63
N THR A 29 -10.54 5.05 -12.33
CA THR A 29 -10.77 3.86 -11.51
C THR A 29 -11.69 4.17 -10.34
N VAL A 30 -12.36 3.14 -9.81
CA VAL A 30 -13.13 3.20 -8.56
C VAL A 30 -12.43 2.32 -7.53
N PHE A 31 -11.97 2.94 -6.45
CA PHE A 31 -11.36 2.25 -5.32
C PHE A 31 -12.41 1.92 -4.27
N VAL A 32 -12.41 0.66 -3.81
CA VAL A 32 -13.22 0.23 -2.67
C VAL A 32 -12.29 -0.33 -1.60
N PRO A 33 -12.25 0.25 -0.38
CA PRO A 33 -11.53 -0.33 0.73
C PRO A 33 -12.21 -1.63 1.18
N VAL A 34 -11.43 -2.58 1.64
CA VAL A 34 -11.93 -3.85 2.22
C VAL A 34 -11.35 -4.05 3.62
N GLU A 35 -11.97 -4.92 4.42
CA GLU A 35 -11.53 -5.20 5.79
C GLU A 35 -10.17 -5.89 5.88
N LEU A 36 -9.66 -6.49 4.78
CA LEU A 36 -8.29 -7.02 4.76
C LEU A 36 -7.30 -5.87 4.94
N HIS A 37 -6.40 -5.97 5.91
CA HIS A 37 -5.45 -4.92 6.22
C HIS A 37 -4.17 -5.47 6.83
N ASP A 38 -3.10 -4.69 6.72
CA ASP A 38 -1.91 -4.86 7.54
C ASP A 38 -2.05 -4.06 8.84
N GLU A 39 -1.43 -4.56 9.90
CA GLU A 39 -1.26 -3.83 11.16
C GLU A 39 0.13 -3.19 11.22
N ILE A 40 0.15 -1.87 11.35
CA ILE A 40 1.38 -1.09 11.50
C ILE A 40 1.50 -0.68 12.96
N VAL A 41 2.53 -1.21 13.63
CA VAL A 41 2.91 -0.83 14.99
C VAL A 41 4.05 0.18 14.92
N ILE A 42 3.87 1.32 15.57
CA ILE A 42 4.85 2.41 15.63
C ILE A 42 5.22 2.66 17.08
N GLU A 43 6.51 2.70 17.38
CA GLU A 43 7.07 2.97 18.70
C GLU A 43 8.22 3.97 18.61
N GLU A 44 8.52 4.64 19.73
CA GLU A 44 9.67 5.53 19.80
C GLU A 44 10.96 4.71 19.74
N ALA A 45 11.93 5.19 18.98
CA ALA A 45 13.22 4.55 18.81
C ALA A 45 14.29 5.62 18.50
N ASP A 46 15.55 5.32 18.85
CA ASP A 46 16.69 6.21 18.58
C ASP A 46 17.00 6.32 17.08
N THR A 47 16.61 5.32 16.29
CA THR A 47 16.80 5.26 14.83
C THR A 47 15.56 4.69 14.14
N ILE A 48 15.42 4.99 12.84
CA ILE A 48 14.35 4.41 12.02
C ILE A 48 14.72 2.96 11.69
N ALA A 49 13.84 2.03 12.04
CA ALA A 49 13.91 0.63 11.68
C ALA A 49 12.53 0.13 11.23
N ILE A 50 12.51 -0.84 10.30
CA ILE A 50 11.28 -1.46 9.81
C ILE A 50 11.40 -2.97 10.00
N ARG A 51 10.34 -3.59 10.49
CA ARG A 51 10.20 -5.05 10.58
C ARG A 51 8.85 -5.46 10.01
N MET A 52 8.83 -6.53 9.22
CA MET A 52 7.61 -7.08 8.63
C MET A 52 7.42 -8.53 9.08
N GLN A 53 6.18 -8.92 9.37
CA GLN A 53 5.81 -10.28 9.78
C GLN A 53 4.46 -10.66 9.14
N PRO A 54 4.35 -11.81 8.43
CA PRO A 54 5.46 -12.66 8.01
C PRO A 54 6.43 -11.89 7.10
N SER A 55 7.70 -12.29 7.06
CA SER A 55 8.58 -11.81 6.00
C SER A 55 8.02 -12.33 4.67
N LEU A 56 7.74 -11.43 3.72
CA LEU A 56 7.19 -11.80 2.41
C LEU A 56 8.21 -12.52 1.51
N GLY A 57 9.36 -12.95 2.04
CA GLY A 57 10.42 -13.61 1.29
C GLY A 57 11.02 -12.73 0.20
N ILE A 58 10.85 -11.41 0.29
CA ILE A 58 11.54 -10.45 -0.57
C ILE A 58 12.86 -10.17 0.13
N ASP A 59 13.85 -11.01 -0.17
CA ASP A 59 15.24 -10.72 0.18
C ASP A 59 15.66 -9.43 -0.55
N GLU A 60 16.37 -8.54 0.16
CA GLU A 60 16.92 -7.29 -0.41
C GLU A 60 17.85 -7.53 -1.61
#